data_AF-A0AAN0MKP3-F1
#
_entry.id   AF-A0AAN0MKP3-F1
#
_cell.length_a   1.000
_cell.length_b   1.000
_cell.length_c   1.000
_cell.angle_alpha   90.00
_cell.angle_beta   90.00
_cell.angle_gamma   90.00
#
_symmetry.space_group_name_H-M   'P 1'
#
loop_
_entity.id
_entity.type
_entity.pdbx_description
1 polymer ?
#
loop_
_entity_poly.entity_id
_entity_poly.type
_entity_poly.pdbx_seq_one_letter_code
_entity_poly.pdbx_strand_id
1 'polypeptide(L)'
;MAQRIKIVRKHQRKSKIDDNRTLMQIGARASKLAIKEALDSGVSIAYIKDGRLVSQAPDGTLSEIKPVDGQPPLKLRELLCRA
;
A
#
# COMPACT_ATOMS: atom_id res chain seq x y z
N MET A 1 -9.99 30.31 -31.25
CA MET A 1 -9.92 28.90 -31.70
C MET A 1 -10.27 28.00 -30.53
N ALA A 2 -11.34 27.21 -30.62
CA ALA A 2 -11.78 26.35 -29.52
C ALA A 2 -10.94 25.08 -29.43
N GLN A 3 -10.25 24.87 -28.31
CA GLN A 3 -9.45 23.67 -28.06
C GLN A 3 -10.40 22.48 -27.89
N ARG A 4 -10.34 21.49 -28.79
CA ARG A 4 -11.11 20.24 -28.67
C ARG A 4 -10.50 19.37 -27.56
N ILE A 5 -11.14 19.31 -26.41
CA ILE A 5 -10.76 18.41 -25.31
C ILE A 5 -11.36 17.03 -25.58
N LYS A 6 -10.50 16.01 -25.76
CA LYS A 6 -10.93 14.61 -25.86
C LYS A 6 -11.03 14.02 -24.45
N ILE A 7 -12.24 13.68 -24.02
CA ILE A 7 -12.47 13.01 -22.74
C ILE A 7 -12.04 11.54 -22.87
N VAL A 8 -10.93 11.17 -22.24
CA VAL A 8 -10.49 9.78 -22.13
C VAL A 8 -10.96 9.23 -20.79
N ARG A 9 -11.76 8.16 -20.82
CA ARG A 9 -12.22 7.46 -19.60
C ARG A 9 -11.42 6.17 -19.41
N LYS A 10 -11.04 5.87 -18.18
CA LYS A 10 -10.41 4.60 -17.83
C LYS A 10 -11.44 3.48 -17.98
N HIS A 11 -11.19 2.54 -18.89
CA HIS A 11 -12.06 1.38 -19.08
C HIS A 11 -12.02 0.47 -17.84
N GLN A 12 -13.19 -0.06 -17.46
CA GLN A 12 -13.31 -1.03 -16.38
C GLN A 12 -12.51 -2.29 -16.74
N ARG A 13 -11.70 -2.78 -15.80
CA ARG A 13 -10.90 -3.99 -16.02
C ARG A 13 -11.81 -5.21 -16.05
N LYS A 14 -11.47 -6.19 -16.89
CA LYS A 14 -12.22 -7.46 -16.98
C LYS A 14 -12.03 -8.32 -15.73
N SER A 15 -10.80 -8.35 -15.19
CA SER A 15 -10.50 -9.02 -13.93
C SER A 15 -10.27 -8.03 -12.80
N LYS A 16 -10.69 -8.43 -11.60
CA LYS A 16 -10.39 -7.71 -10.35
C LYS A 16 -8.89 -7.71 -10.03
N ILE A 17 -8.16 -8.72 -10.49
CA ILE A 17 -6.70 -8.81 -10.27
C ILE A 17 -5.94 -7.78 -11.10
N ASP A 18 -6.51 -7.32 -12.21
CA ASP A 18 -5.90 -6.30 -13.09
C ASP A 18 -6.18 -4.87 -12.59
N ASP A 19 -6.97 -4.72 -11.53
CA ASP A 19 -7.29 -3.44 -10.93
C ASP A 19 -6.43 -3.19 -9.69
N ASN A 20 -5.43 -2.32 -9.85
CA ASN A 20 -4.54 -1.92 -8.77
C ASN A 20 -5.31 -1.44 -7.53
N ARG A 21 -6.46 -0.76 -7.69
CA ARG A 21 -7.25 -0.33 -6.52
C ARG A 21 -7.73 -1.53 -5.72
N THR A 22 -8.27 -2.53 -6.40
CA THR A 22 -8.69 -3.79 -5.79
C THR A 22 -7.52 -4.52 -5.14
N LEU A 23 -6.36 -4.61 -5.81
CA LEU A 23 -5.15 -5.22 -5.24
C LEU A 23 -4.67 -4.50 -3.96
N MET A 24 -4.64 -3.17 -3.97
CA MET A 24 -4.27 -2.37 -2.80
C MET A 24 -5.22 -2.60 -1.63
N GLN A 25 -6.52 -2.71 -1.88
CA GLN A 25 -7.51 -3.02 -0.84
C GLN A 25 -7.31 -4.43 -0.27
N ILE A 26 -7.03 -5.42 -1.11
CA ILE A 26 -6.75 -6.79 -0.68
C ILE A 26 -5.50 -6.82 0.21
N GLY A 27 -4.40 -6.18 -0.23
CA GLY A 27 -3.17 -6.10 0.55
C GLY A 27 -3.36 -5.44 1.91
N ALA A 28 -4.10 -4.32 1.96
CA ALA A 28 -4.42 -3.65 3.22
C ALA A 28 -5.25 -4.53 4.17
N ARG A 29 -6.21 -5.31 3.65
CA ARG A 29 -7.02 -6.22 4.46
C ARG A 29 -6.18 -7.40 4.97
N ALA A 30 -5.38 -8.01 4.10
CA ALA A 30 -4.50 -9.12 4.47
C ALA A 30 -3.49 -8.72 5.55
N SER A 31 -2.88 -7.53 5.42
CA SER A 31 -1.97 -6.99 6.42
C SER A 31 -2.65 -6.82 7.79
N LYS A 32 -3.85 -6.24 7.84
CA LYS A 32 -4.60 -6.09 9.10
C LYS A 32 -4.96 -7.42 9.75
N LEU A 33 -5.33 -8.42 8.94
CA LEU A 33 -5.63 -9.77 9.43
C LEU A 33 -4.39 -10.44 10.01
N ALA A 34 -3.26 -10.40 9.30
CA ALA A 34 -2.00 -10.97 9.79
C ALA A 34 -1.53 -10.33 11.11
N ILE A 35 -1.67 -9.00 11.24
CA ILE A 35 -1.37 -8.31 12.51
C ILE A 35 -2.28 -8.82 13.62
N LYS A 36 -3.59 -8.91 13.37
CA LYS A 36 -4.54 -9.41 14.35
C LYS A 36 -4.22 -10.85 14.78
N GLU A 37 -4.02 -11.75 13.82
CA GLU A 37 -3.73 -13.17 14.09
C GLU A 37 -2.44 -13.36 14.89
N ALA A 38 -1.40 -12.59 14.58
CA ALA A 38 -0.14 -12.64 15.34
C ALA A 38 -0.34 -12.23 16.80
N LEU A 39 -1.03 -11.11 17.03
CA LEU A 39 -1.30 -10.60 18.38
C LEU A 39 -2.23 -11.52 19.17
N ASP A 40 -3.29 -12.04 18.54
CA ASP A 40 -4.20 -13.02 19.14
C ASP A 40 -3.47 -14.32 19.51
N SER A 41 -2.38 -14.65 18.81
CA SER A 41 -1.51 -15.80 19.09
C SER A 41 -0.42 -15.53 20.14
N GLY A 42 -0.39 -14.34 20.74
CA GLY A 42 0.64 -13.97 21.72
C GLY A 42 2.02 -13.70 21.10
N VAL A 43 2.09 -13.45 19.79
CA VAL A 43 3.35 -13.17 19.08
C VAL A 43 3.49 -11.68 18.79
N SER A 44 4.63 -11.10 19.17
CA SER A 44 4.96 -9.72 18.81
C SER A 44 5.21 -9.60 17.30
N ILE A 45 4.74 -8.51 16.70
CA ILE A 45 4.85 -8.28 15.25
C ILE A 45 5.40 -6.89 14.95
N ALA A 46 6.24 -6.79 13.92
CA ALA A 46 6.71 -5.51 13.39
C ALA A 46 6.05 -5.18 12.05
N TYR A 47 5.60 -3.93 11.88
CA TYR A 47 4.95 -3.45 10.66
C TYR A 47 5.20 -1.96 10.43
N ILE A 48 4.86 -1.46 9.24
CA ILE A 48 5.00 -0.04 8.91
C ILE A 48 3.72 0.70 9.28
N LYS A 49 3.86 1.77 10.06
CA LYS A 49 2.78 2.69 10.44
C LYS A 49 3.28 4.13 10.31
N ASP A 50 2.56 4.96 9.55
CA ASP A 50 2.88 6.37 9.36
C ASP A 50 4.34 6.64 8.93
N GLY A 51 4.89 5.77 8.07
CA GLY A 51 6.27 5.87 7.59
C GLY A 51 7.34 5.40 8.58
N ARG A 52 6.95 4.84 9.72
CA ARG A 52 7.87 4.27 10.73
C ARG A 52 7.67 2.77 10.84
N LEU A 53 8.77 2.05 11.07
CA LEU A 53 8.74 0.67 11.48
C LEU A 53 8.43 0.62 12.98
N VAL A 54 7.30 0.01 13.33
CA VAL A 54 6.84 -0.16 14.71
C VAL A 54 6.82 -1.63 15.07
N SER A 55 7.17 -1.96 16.30
CA SER A 55 6.93 -3.26 16.92
C SER A 55 5.71 -3.15 17.84
N GLN A 56 4.81 -4.12 17.77
CA GLN A 56 3.67 -4.24 18.65
C GLN A 56 3.72 -5.57 19.39
N ALA A 57 3.69 -5.49 20.71
CA ALA A 57 3.55 -6.66 21.57
C ALA A 57 2.06 -7.04 21.74
N PRO A 58 1.75 -8.30 22.11
CA PRO A 58 0.37 -8.79 22.27
C PRO A 58 -0.46 -8.03 23.32
N ASP A 59 0.21 -7.43 24.30
CA ASP A 59 -0.40 -6.56 25.33
C ASP A 59 -0.82 -5.18 24.79
N GLY A 60 -0.54 -4.89 23.53
CA GLY A 60 -0.83 -3.61 22.88
C GLY A 60 0.30 -2.58 23.00
N THR A 61 1.40 -2.91 23.66
CA THR A 61 2.56 -2.01 23.78
C THR A 61 3.19 -1.78 22.41
N LEU A 62 3.32 -0.50 22.02
CA LEU A 62 3.92 -0.08 20.76
C LEU A 62 5.31 0.51 21.00
N SER A 63 6.28 0.08 20.22
CA SER A 63 7.65 0.62 20.22
C SER A 63 8.05 1.04 18.81
N GLU A 64 8.47 2.28 18.64
CA GLU A 64 9.05 2.73 17.37
C GLU A 64 10.48 2.21 17.24
N ILE A 65 10.80 1.55 16.11
CA ILE A 65 12.13 0.99 15.86
C ILE A 65 12.97 2.01 15.08
N LYS A 66 12.47 2.44 13.92
CA LYS A 66 13.16 3.40 13.04
C LYS A 66 12.21 3.99 12.00
N PRO A 67 12.51 5.19 11.46
CA PRO A 67 11.88 5.64 10.23
C PRO A 67 12.21 4.67 9.09
N VAL A 68 11.25 4.48 8.19
CA VAL A 68 11.49 3.77 6.93
C VAL A 68 11.79 4.85 5.90
N ASP A 69 13.00 4.82 5.33
CA ASP A 69 13.33 5.68 4.20
C ASP A 69 12.31 5.41 3.10
N GLY A 70 11.54 6.44 2.75
CA GLY A 70 10.49 6.32 1.75
C GLY A 70 11.09 5.81 0.46
N GLN A 71 10.46 4.79 -0.15
CA GLN A 71 10.81 4.45 -1.53
C GLN A 71 10.67 5.72 -2.38
N PRO A 72 11.66 6.01 -3.25
CA PRO A 72 11.56 7.16 -4.13
C PRO A 72 10.24 7.05 -4.91
N PRO A 73 9.49 8.15 -5.04
CA PRO A 73 8.20 8.11 -5.72
C PRO A 73 8.37 7.54 -7.12
N LEU A 74 7.54 6.58 -7.49
CA LEU A 74 7.50 6.00 -8.82
C LEU A 74 7.14 7.08 -9.83
N LYS A 75 8.15 7.63 -10.51
CA LYS A 75 7.94 8.61 -11.57
C LYS A 75 7.46 7.87 -12.82
N LEU A 76 6.14 7.90 -13.04
CA LEU A 76 5.49 7.28 -14.20
C LEU A 76 6.15 7.65 -15.55
N ARG A 77 6.66 8.89 -15.68
CA ARG A 77 7.40 9.33 -16.86
C ARG A 77 8.67 8.50 -17.11
N GLU A 78 9.41 8.16 -16.08
CA GLU A 78 10.65 7.37 -16.19
C GLU A 78 10.38 5.91 -16.57
N LEU A 79 9.19 5.39 -16.24
CA LEU A 79 8.78 4.01 -16.54
C LEU A 79 8.12 3.86 -17.91
N LEU A 80 7.37 4.87 -18.35
CA LEU A 80 6.55 4.81 -19.58
C LEU A 80 7.23 5.46 -20.79
N CYS A 81 8.23 6.32 -20.58
CA CYS A 81 8.92 7.04 -21.65
C CYS A 81 10.38 6.59 -21.79
N ARG A 82 10.61 5.28 -21.87
CA ARG A 82 11.86 4.75 -22.45
C ARG A 82 11.77 4.91 -23.96
N ALA A 83 12.34 6.00 -24.48
CA ALA A 83 12.58 6.21 -25.90
C ALA A 83 13.86 5.47 -26.31
#